data_AF-A0A915CFS2-F1
#
_entry.id   AF-A0A915CFS2-F1
#
_cell.length_a   1.000
_cell.length_b   1.000
_cell.length_c   1.000
_cell.angle_alpha   90.00
_cell.angle_beta   90.00
_cell.angle_gamma   90.00
#
_symmetry.space_group_name_H-M   'P 1'
#
loop_
_entity.id
_entity.type
_entity.pdbx_description
1 polymer ?
#
loop_
_entity_poly.entity_id
_entity_poly.type
_entity_poly.pdbx_seq_one_letter_code
_entity_poly.pdbx_strand_id
1 'polypeptide(L)' 'LVVRAHQLTGEMVKYGHRFFAGGRLLTIFSAPNYLNTRNDGCVLRISKKRRYKRWIY' A
#
# COMPACT_ATOMS: atom_id res chain seq x y z
N LEU A 1 -2.10 7.37 -12.37
CA LEU A 1 -1.84 6.87 -11.01
C LEU A 1 -0.35 6.64 -10.89
N VAL A 2 0.31 7.31 -9.94
CA VAL A 2 1.71 7.02 -9.58
C VAL A 2 1.68 5.97 -8.47
N VAL A 3 2.47 4.90 -8.62
CA VAL A 3 2.62 3.85 -7.60
C VAL A 3 4.07 3.89 -7.11
N ARG A 4 4.26 4.00 -5.80
CA ARG A 4 5.59 4.04 -5.17
C ARG A 4 5.63 3.16 -3.92
N ALA A 5 6.84 2.92 -3.41
CA ALA A 5 7.08 2.29 -2.11
C ALA A 5 7.88 3.25 -1.20
N HIS A 6 8.87 2.70 -0.49
CA HIS A 6 9.91 3.39 0.28
C HIS A 6 9.50 3.98 1.64
N GLN A 7 8.23 4.33 1.86
CA GLN A 7 7.80 4.96 3.10
C GLN A 7 6.71 4.15 3.82
N LEU A 8 6.89 3.94 5.13
CA LEU A 8 5.85 3.49 6.06
C LEU A 8 5.44 4.68 6.93
N THR A 9 4.14 4.87 7.14
CA THR A 9 3.61 5.94 8.01
C THR A 9 2.56 5.36 8.97
N GLY A 10 2.19 6.10 10.02
CA GLY A 10 1.15 5.67 10.96
C GLY A 10 -0.18 5.32 10.29
N GLU A 11 -0.55 6.03 9.23
CA GLU A 11 -1.78 5.77 8.45
C GLU A 11 -1.70 4.50 7.58
N MET A 12 -0.51 3.91 7.42
CA MET A 12 -0.28 2.69 6.67
C MET A 12 -0.11 1.46 7.57
N VAL A 13 -0.12 1.63 8.90
CA VAL A 13 -0.04 0.51 9.85
C VAL A 13 -1.15 -0.50 9.53
N LYS A 14 -2.37 -0.01 9.35
CA LYS A 14 -3.46 -0.81 8.80
C LYS A 14 -3.35 -0.84 7.28
N TYR A 15 -3.46 -2.03 6.69
CA TYR A 15 -3.50 -2.32 5.26
C TYR A 15 -2.23 -2.12 4.44
N GLY A 16 -1.11 -1.64 5.00
CA GLY A 16 0.19 -1.58 4.31
C GLY A 16 0.24 -0.69 3.08
N HIS A 17 -0.72 0.23 2.88
CA HIS A 17 -0.73 1.14 1.74
C HIS A 17 -1.53 2.41 2.07
N ARG A 18 -1.30 3.49 1.31
CA ARG A 18 -2.06 4.74 1.45
C ARG A 18 -2.18 5.49 0.13
N PHE A 19 -3.34 6.08 -0.10
CA PHE A 19 -3.56 7.03 -1.19
C PHE A 19 -3.27 8.48 -0.74
N PHE A 20 -2.73 9.26 -1.67
CA PHE A 20 -2.39 10.68 -1.51
C PHE A 20 -2.79 11.48 -2.75
N ALA A 21 -2.71 12.81 -2.65
CA ALA A 21 -2.94 13.76 -3.74
C ALA A 21 -4.29 13.54 -4.47
N GLY A 22 -5.36 13.28 -3.70
CA GLY A 22 -6.69 12.99 -4.25
C GLY A 22 -6.76 11.66 -5.01
N GLY A 23 -6.06 10.63 -4.54
CA GLY A 23 -6.07 9.29 -5.16
C GLY A 23 -5.15 9.13 -6.37
N ARG A 24 -4.31 10.13 -6.67
CA ARG A 24 -3.39 10.11 -7.82
C ARG A 24 -2.04 9.48 -7.50
N LEU A 25 -1.71 9.31 -6.21
CA LEU A 25 -0.50 8.66 -5.72
C LEU A 25 -0.88 7.53 -4.75
N LEU A 26 -0.35 6.33 -4.99
CA LEU A 26 -0.49 5.17 -4.11
C LEU A 26 0.90 4.77 -3.59
N THR A 27 1.07 4.78 -2.27
CA THR A 27 2.25 4.22 -1.60
C THR A 27 1.92 2.83 -1.09
N ILE A 28 2.78 1.84 -1.37
CA ILE A 28 2.64 0.44 -0.95
C ILE A 28 3.85 0.05 -0.09
N PHE A 29 3.59 -0.71 0.96
CA PHE A 29 4.60 -1.31 1.82
C PHE A 29 4.30 -2.82 1.96
N SER A 30 5.29 -3.66 1.63
CA SER A 30 5.09 -5.11 1.51
C SER A 30 5.72 -5.93 2.65
N ALA A 31 6.49 -5.30 3.55
CA ALA A 31 7.07 -5.97 4.71
C ALA A 31 6.13 -5.83 5.91
N PRO A 32 5.38 -6.88 6.29
CA PRO A 32 4.56 -6.84 7.50
C PRO A 32 5.44 -6.81 8.76
N ASN A 33 4.92 -6.21 9.83
CA ASN A 33 5.60 -6.04 11.12
C ASN A 33 7.02 -5.47 11.03
N TYR A 34 7.25 -4.53 10.11
CA TYR A 34 8.55 -3.90 9.92
C TYR A 34 8.97 -3.14 11.18
N LEU A 35 10.18 -3.41 11.69
CA LEU A 35 10.67 -2.85 12.95
C LEU A 35 9.72 -3.04 14.14
N ASN A 36 8.95 -4.13 14.15
CA ASN A 36 7.97 -4.46 15.18
C ASN A 36 6.81 -3.43 15.33
N THR A 37 6.51 -2.66 14.28
CA THR A 37 5.44 -1.65 14.29
C THR A 37 4.04 -2.24 14.07
N ARG A 38 3.91 -3.57 13.92
CA ARG A 38 2.65 -4.28 13.67
C ARG A 38 1.87 -3.77 12.46
N ASN A 39 2.58 -3.34 11.40
CA ASN A 39 1.93 -2.97 10.15
C ASN A 39 1.56 -4.19 9.31
N ASP A 40 0.50 -4.08 8.53
CA ASP A 40 0.15 -5.05 7.50
C ASP A 40 1.08 -4.92 6.29
N GLY A 41 1.16 -5.99 5.50
CA GLY A 41 1.75 -5.98 4.16
C GLY A 41 0.69 -5.74 3.08
N CYS A 42 1.08 -5.14 1.96
CA CYS A 42 0.20 -4.94 0.81
C CYS A 42 0.89 -5.30 -0.51
N VAL A 43 0.14 -5.96 -1.40
CA VAL A 43 0.51 -6.17 -2.81
C VAL A 43 -0.59 -5.61 -3.70
N LEU A 44 -0.20 -4.87 -4.76
CA LEU A 44 -1.14 -4.33 -5.74
C LEU A 44 -1.24 -5.26 -6.95
N ARG A 45 -2.44 -5.75 -7.24
CA ARG A 45 -2.73 -6.49 -8.46
C ARG A 45 -3.42 -5.59 -9.49
N ILE A 46 -2.81 -5.42 -10.65
CA ILE A 46 -3.34 -4.64 -11.77
C ILE A 46 -3.99 -5.58 -12.79
N SER A 47 -5.26 -5.36 -13.15
CA SER A 47 -5.94 -6.13 -14.18
C SER A 47 -5.97 -5.38 -15.53
N LYS A 48 -6.02 -6.11 -16.66
CA LYS A 48 -6.11 -5.53 -18.02
C LYS A 48 -7.27 -4.56 -18.21
N LYS A 49 -8.37 -4.69 -17.43
CA LYS A 49 -9.51 -3.76 -17.45
C LYS A 49 -9.28 -2.47 -16.63
N ARG A 50 -8.03 -2.14 -16.27
CA ARG A 50 -7.66 -1.03 -15.37
C ARG A 50 -8.46 -1.01 -14.04
N ARG A 51 -8.95 -2.17 -13.58
CA ARG A 51 -9.54 -2.34 -12.25
C ARG A 51 -8.45 -2.76 -11.27
N TYR A 52 -8.29 -2.00 -10.19
CA TYR A 52 -7.36 -2.29 -9.11
C TYR A 52 -8.00 -3.25 -8.10
N LYS A 53 -7.28 -4.30 -7.68
CA LYS A 53 -7.70 -5.21 -6.60
C LYS A 53 -6.58 -5.31 -5.57
N ARG A 54 -6.91 -5.13 -4.29
CA ARG A 54 -5.97 -5.13 -3.16
C ARG A 54 -6.03 -6.47 -2.42
N TRP A 55 -4.87 -6.97 -2.01
CA TRP A 55 -4.74 -8.09 -1.06
C TRP A 55 -4.02 -7.58 0.19
N ILE A 56 -4.55 -7.93 1.36
CA ILE A 56 -4.02 -7.57 2.68
C ILE A 56 -3.52 -8.87 3.30
N TYR A 57 -2.28 -8.86 3.82
CA TYR A 57 -1.66 -9.97 4.54
C TYR A 57 -1.36 -9.56 5.97
#